data_AF-A0A843JM88-F1
#
_entry.id   AF-A0A843JM88-F1
#
_cell.length_a   1.000
_cell.length_b   1.000
_cell.length_c   1.000
_cell.angle_alpha   90.00
_cell.angle_beta   90.00
_cell.angle_gamma   90.00
#
_symmetry.space_group_name_H-M   'P 1'
#
loop_
_entity.id
_entity.type
_entity.pdbx_description
1 polymer ?
#
loop_
_entity_poly.entity_id
_entity_poly.type
_entity_poly.pdbx_seq_one_letter_code
_entity_poly.pdbx_strand_id
1 'polypeptide(L)'
;DVKEFKKEYPSIKGSQSTTLFKAQEELKKTRGLLFEKNTMAMLSPSTQNILVKIMKEDMAPRLSGEVDEPVTADIKRLIRLPGSIHGKSGLRVTPITRAELTDFDPLQMAVPSEYSDEEVKVTMRKDMDLDMKGQHFKLSGETTVPEYAAIFLIGRKYASYGFASEESQKEKLF
;
A
#
# COMPACT_ATOMS: atom_id res chain seq x y z
N ASP A 1 26.56 4.43 19.38
CA ASP A 1 27.35 3.32 19.97
C ASP A 1 27.59 2.24 18.90
N VAL A 2 28.71 1.51 18.89
CA VAL A 2 28.97 0.42 17.91
C VAL A 2 27.93 -0.70 18.03
N LYS A 3 27.43 -0.98 19.23
CA LYS A 3 26.36 -1.98 19.44
C LYS A 3 25.06 -1.56 18.78
N GLU A 4 24.70 -0.29 18.91
CA GLU A 4 23.52 0.31 18.29
C GLU A 4 23.65 0.33 16.76
N PHE A 5 24.83 0.69 16.24
CA PHE A 5 25.10 0.68 14.80
C PHE A 5 24.97 -0.73 14.19
N LYS A 6 25.45 -1.77 14.89
CA LYS A 6 25.26 -3.16 14.48
C LYS A 6 23.82 -3.66 14.59
N LYS A 7 23.00 -3.03 15.45
CA LYS A 7 21.56 -3.32 15.55
C LYS A 7 20.81 -2.66 14.41
N GLU A 8 21.18 -1.43 14.06
CA GLU A 8 20.58 -0.66 12.97
C GLU A 8 20.96 -1.20 11.59
N TYR A 9 22.16 -1.78 11.44
CA TYR A 9 22.67 -2.34 10.18
C TYR A 9 23.12 -3.81 10.37
N PRO A 10 22.19 -4.78 10.32
CA PRO A 10 22.49 -6.19 10.55
C PRO A 10 23.57 -6.78 9.62
N SER A 11 23.69 -6.29 8.37
CA SER A 11 24.68 -6.79 7.39
C SER A 11 26.13 -6.72 7.89
N ILE A 12 26.43 -5.79 8.80
CA ILE A 12 27.78 -5.55 9.34
C ILE A 12 27.97 -6.06 10.77
N LYS A 13 27.02 -6.84 11.31
CA LYS A 13 27.11 -7.38 12.68
C LYS A 13 28.40 -8.16 12.95
N GLY A 14 28.88 -8.90 11.94
CA GLY A 14 30.13 -9.68 11.97
C GLY A 14 31.41 -8.87 11.80
N SER A 15 31.33 -7.58 11.45
CA SER A 15 32.52 -6.73 11.27
C SER A 15 33.17 -6.37 12.60
N GLN A 16 34.50 -6.27 12.61
CA GLN A 16 35.26 -5.88 13.80
C GLN A 16 34.94 -4.45 14.23
N SER A 17 34.76 -4.22 15.54
CA SER A 17 34.38 -2.91 16.09
C SER A 17 35.39 -1.81 15.78
N THR A 18 36.68 -2.15 15.76
CA THR A 18 37.78 -1.23 15.41
C THR A 18 37.70 -0.77 13.96
N THR A 19 37.36 -1.68 13.04
CA THR A 19 37.17 -1.37 11.62
C THR A 19 35.95 -0.46 11.41
N LEU A 20 34.85 -0.75 12.11
CA LEU A 20 33.64 0.09 12.06
C LEU A 20 33.91 1.51 12.58
N PHE A 21 34.67 1.64 13.66
CA PHE A 21 35.05 2.95 14.20
C PHE A 21 35.94 3.74 13.24
N LYS A 22 36.94 3.08 12.62
CA LYS A 22 37.79 3.69 11.59
C LYS A 22 36.98 4.18 10.40
N ALA A 23 36.06 3.34 9.90
CA ALA A 23 35.16 3.69 8.80
C ALA A 23 34.28 4.89 9.17
N GLN A 24 33.73 4.92 10.39
CA GLN A 24 32.91 6.03 10.88
C GLN A 24 33.69 7.35 10.92
N GLU A 25 34.91 7.34 11.47
CA GLU A 25 35.76 8.53 11.55
C GLU A 25 36.20 9.03 10.17
N GLU A 26 36.53 8.10 9.27
CA GLU A 26 36.84 8.41 7.87
C GLU A 26 35.66 9.09 7.17
N LEU A 27 34.44 8.55 7.35
CA LEU A 27 33.23 9.13 6.77
C LEU A 27 32.89 10.49 7.35
N LYS A 28 33.02 10.71 8.66
CA LYS A 28 32.79 12.03 9.27
C LYS A 28 33.67 13.12 8.66
N LYS A 29 34.94 12.80 8.39
CA LYS A 29 35.89 13.75 7.80
C LYS A 29 35.63 14.02 6.32
N THR A 30 35.21 13.00 5.59
CA THR A 30 35.12 13.06 4.12
C THR A 30 33.70 13.26 3.58
N ARG A 31 32.67 13.21 4.43
CA ARG A 31 31.24 13.30 4.05
C ARG A 31 30.93 14.46 3.11
N GLY A 32 31.37 15.67 3.45
CA GLY A 32 31.06 16.87 2.65
C GLY A 32 31.59 16.77 1.22
N LEU A 33 32.86 16.41 1.10
CA LEU A 33 33.53 16.20 -0.19
C LEU A 33 32.92 15.02 -0.98
N LEU A 34 32.39 14.00 -0.28
CA LEU A 34 31.82 12.81 -0.92
C LEU A 34 30.56 13.16 -1.69
N PHE A 35 29.72 14.02 -1.10
CA PHE A 35 28.52 14.54 -1.74
C PHE A 35 28.84 15.60 -2.80
N GLU A 36 29.82 16.47 -2.56
CA GLU A 36 30.22 17.50 -3.53
C GLU A 36 30.80 16.90 -4.81
N LYS A 37 31.70 15.93 -4.68
CA LYS A 37 32.38 15.28 -5.82
C LYS A 37 31.64 14.05 -6.35
N ASN A 38 30.55 13.64 -5.70
CA ASN A 38 29.77 12.45 -6.03
C ASN A 38 30.62 11.18 -6.25
N THR A 39 31.61 10.95 -5.38
CA THR A 39 32.56 9.82 -5.52
C THR A 39 33.01 9.28 -4.17
N MET A 40 33.17 7.96 -4.08
CA MET A 40 33.70 7.26 -2.91
C MET A 40 35.20 6.98 -3.00
N ALA A 41 35.88 7.39 -4.09
CA ALA A 41 37.26 7.00 -4.38
C ALA A 41 38.29 7.44 -3.31
N MET A 42 37.97 8.48 -2.53
CA MET A 42 38.82 8.96 -1.44
C MET A 42 38.71 8.14 -0.15
N LEU A 43 37.75 7.21 -0.07
CA LEU A 43 37.59 6.32 1.07
C LEU A 43 38.51 5.11 0.91
N SER A 44 38.96 4.56 2.03
CA SER A 44 39.65 3.27 2.05
C SER A 44 38.78 2.17 1.45
N PRO A 45 39.37 1.16 0.77
CA PRO A 45 38.63 0.04 0.20
C PRO A 45 37.75 -0.69 1.23
N SER A 46 38.21 -0.77 2.48
CA SER A 46 37.43 -1.34 3.59
C SER A 46 36.15 -0.56 3.87
N THR A 47 36.22 0.78 3.91
CA THR A 47 35.07 1.63 4.17
C THR A 47 34.10 1.63 2.99
N GLN A 48 34.61 1.63 1.75
CA GLN A 48 33.78 1.46 0.55
C GLN A 48 32.99 0.14 0.58
N ASN A 49 33.67 -0.97 0.89
CA ASN A 49 33.02 -2.29 0.97
C ASN A 49 31.93 -2.32 2.06
N ILE A 50 32.19 -1.72 3.22
CA ILE A 50 31.20 -1.62 4.30
C ILE A 50 29.98 -0.81 3.85
N LEU A 51 30.19 0.36 3.21
CA LEU A 51 29.10 1.18 2.70
C LEU A 51 28.27 0.45 1.64
N VAL A 52 28.92 -0.16 0.64
CA VAL A 52 28.23 -0.91 -0.41
C VAL A 52 27.43 -2.06 0.21
N LYS A 53 27.98 -2.75 1.21
CA LYS A 53 27.27 -3.82 1.92
C LYS A 53 26.03 -3.30 2.62
N ILE A 54 26.15 -2.23 3.42
CA ILE A 54 25.02 -1.60 4.11
C ILE A 54 23.96 -1.13 3.10
N MET A 55 24.40 -0.48 2.01
CA MET A 55 23.48 0.03 0.99
C MET A 55 22.70 -1.10 0.31
N LYS A 56 23.36 -2.21 -0.04
CA LYS A 56 22.72 -3.34 -0.74
C LYS A 56 21.87 -4.21 0.18
N GLU A 57 22.38 -4.55 1.36
CA GLU A 57 21.78 -5.57 2.22
C GLU A 57 20.81 -4.99 3.25
N ASP A 58 21.04 -3.76 3.73
CA ASP A 58 20.19 -3.14 4.76
C ASP A 58 19.31 -2.01 4.20
N MET A 59 19.84 -1.12 3.36
CA MET A 59 19.11 0.07 2.90
C MET A 59 18.22 -0.20 1.69
N ALA A 60 18.71 -0.91 0.68
CA ALA A 60 17.92 -1.19 -0.51
C ALA A 60 16.58 -1.86 -0.17
N PRO A 61 16.49 -2.88 0.71
CA PRO A 61 15.21 -3.47 1.10
C PRO A 61 14.31 -2.52 1.91
N ARG A 62 14.89 -1.60 2.69
CA ARG A 62 14.11 -0.63 3.49
C ARG A 62 13.53 0.49 2.65
N LEU A 63 14.25 0.88 1.60
CA LEU A 63 13.91 2.02 0.75
C LEU A 63 13.22 1.58 -0.55
N SER A 64 13.28 0.29 -0.90
CA SER A 64 12.56 -0.27 -2.03
C SER A 64 11.05 -0.25 -1.76
N GLY A 65 10.29 0.25 -2.72
CA GLY A 65 8.85 0.04 -2.79
C GLY A 65 8.53 -1.12 -3.72
N GLU A 66 7.44 -1.82 -3.45
CA GLU A 66 6.85 -2.76 -4.41
C GLU A 66 6.16 -1.95 -5.52
N VAL A 67 6.83 -1.84 -6.67
CA VAL A 67 6.28 -1.19 -7.86
C VAL A 67 5.93 -2.24 -8.90
N ASP A 68 4.85 -2.00 -9.64
CA ASP A 68 4.49 -2.80 -10.80
C ASP A 68 5.38 -2.39 -11.98
N GLU A 69 6.49 -3.12 -12.19
CA GLU A 69 7.49 -2.85 -13.24
C GLU A 69 6.84 -2.71 -14.64
N PRO A 70 5.95 -3.63 -15.09
CA PRO A 70 5.23 -3.47 -16.35
C PRO A 70 4.50 -2.14 -16.53
N VAL A 71 3.98 -1.54 -15.45
CA VAL A 71 3.30 -0.23 -15.50
C VAL A 71 4.29 0.91 -15.71
N THR A 72 5.50 0.78 -15.15
CA THR A 72 6.53 1.84 -15.19
C THR A 72 7.25 1.89 -16.53
N ALA A 73 7.52 0.74 -17.15
CA ALA A 73 8.24 0.67 -18.42
C ALA A 73 7.36 1.02 -19.65
N ASP A 74 6.04 0.90 -19.55
CA ASP A 74 5.11 1.12 -20.66
C ASP A 74 4.75 2.60 -20.85
N ILE A 75 5.35 3.23 -21.87
CA ILE A 75 5.11 4.64 -22.23
C ILE A 75 3.71 4.92 -22.79
N LYS A 76 2.91 3.89 -23.13
CA LYS A 76 1.55 4.04 -23.68
C LYS A 76 0.47 3.46 -22.77
N ARG A 77 0.79 3.29 -21.49
CA ARG A 77 -0.13 2.68 -20.52
C ARG A 77 -1.41 3.49 -20.37
N LEU A 78 -2.55 2.79 -20.36
CA LEU A 78 -3.82 3.40 -19.96
C LEU A 78 -3.85 3.53 -18.44
N ILE A 79 -3.92 4.78 -17.97
CA ILE A 79 -4.10 5.10 -16.56
C ILE A 79 -5.58 5.38 -16.30
N ARG A 80 -6.05 4.96 -15.13
CA ARG A 80 -7.44 5.19 -14.72
C ARG A 80 -7.70 6.68 -14.56
N LEU A 81 -8.82 7.15 -15.10
CA LEU A 81 -9.16 8.58 -15.07
C LEU A 81 -9.43 9.03 -13.62
N PRO A 82 -8.75 10.07 -13.11
CA PRO A 82 -9.10 10.70 -11.85
C PRO A 82 -10.58 11.10 -11.76
N GLY A 83 -11.22 10.83 -10.63
CA GLY A 83 -12.65 11.08 -10.40
C GLY A 83 -13.60 10.03 -10.96
N SER A 84 -13.12 9.12 -11.82
CA SER A 84 -13.93 8.00 -12.33
C SER A 84 -14.27 6.96 -11.24
N ILE A 85 -15.21 6.06 -11.53
CA ILE A 85 -15.56 4.94 -10.65
C ILE A 85 -14.76 3.68 -11.02
N HIS A 86 -14.17 3.04 -10.01
CA HIS A 86 -13.50 1.76 -10.17
C HIS A 86 -14.50 0.60 -10.23
N GLY A 87 -14.66 -0.01 -11.40
CA GLY A 87 -15.72 -1.01 -11.64
C GLY A 87 -15.75 -2.27 -10.74
N LYS A 88 -14.66 -2.62 -10.03
CA LYS A 88 -14.67 -3.77 -9.09
C LYS A 88 -14.88 -3.39 -7.62
N SER A 89 -14.97 -2.10 -7.31
CA SER A 89 -15.15 -1.65 -5.92
C SER A 89 -16.23 -0.60 -5.80
N GLY A 90 -16.66 0.04 -6.89
CA GLY A 90 -17.57 1.17 -6.84
C GLY A 90 -16.95 2.44 -6.25
N LEU A 91 -15.69 2.40 -5.82
CA LEU A 91 -15.02 3.55 -5.21
C LEU A 91 -14.52 4.53 -6.28
N ARG A 92 -14.48 5.80 -5.92
CA ARG A 92 -13.95 6.90 -6.72
C ARG A 92 -12.43 6.82 -6.79
N VAL A 93 -11.89 7.01 -7.99
CA VAL A 93 -10.45 7.17 -8.22
C VAL A 93 -10.03 8.54 -7.70
N THR A 94 -9.58 8.59 -6.46
CA THR A 94 -9.34 9.84 -5.73
C THR A 94 -7.86 10.19 -5.78
N PRO A 95 -7.47 11.33 -6.40
CA PRO A 95 -6.12 11.86 -6.27
C PRO A 95 -5.82 12.18 -4.81
N ILE A 96 -4.62 11.82 -4.36
CA ILE A 96 -4.14 12.14 -3.02
C ILE A 96 -2.81 12.88 -3.11
N THR A 97 -2.61 13.82 -2.21
CA THR A 97 -1.36 14.52 -2.00
C THR A 97 -0.40 13.68 -1.15
N ARG A 98 0.87 14.10 -1.07
CA ARG A 98 1.86 13.45 -0.19
C ARG A 98 1.45 13.49 1.28
N ALA A 99 0.79 14.56 1.72
CA ALA A 99 0.37 14.71 3.11
C ALA A 99 -0.80 13.76 3.45
N GLU A 100 -1.72 13.53 2.52
CA GLU A 100 -2.87 12.65 2.72
C GLU A 100 -2.50 11.16 2.70
N LEU A 101 -1.35 10.78 2.13
CA LEU A 101 -0.92 9.39 2.00
C LEU A 101 -0.90 8.62 3.34
N THR A 102 -0.67 9.31 4.46
CA THR A 102 -0.61 8.69 5.79
C THR A 102 -1.99 8.35 6.36
N ASP A 103 -2.99 9.20 6.12
CA ASP A 103 -4.29 9.13 6.81
C ASP A 103 -5.46 8.78 5.87
N PHE A 104 -5.19 8.58 4.58
CA PHE A 104 -6.23 8.28 3.59
C PHE A 104 -6.81 6.87 3.79
N ASP A 105 -8.10 6.80 4.13
CA ASP A 105 -8.87 5.56 4.16
C ASP A 105 -9.85 5.50 2.98
N PRO A 106 -9.65 4.61 1.99
CA PRO A 106 -10.52 4.49 0.82
C PRO A 106 -11.98 4.16 1.15
N LEU A 107 -12.26 3.40 2.21
CA LEU A 107 -13.63 3.00 2.58
C LEU A 107 -14.41 4.11 3.29
N GLN A 108 -13.73 5.19 3.66
CA GLN A 108 -14.33 6.38 4.26
C GLN A 108 -14.33 7.54 3.27
N MET A 109 -13.22 7.74 2.56
CA MET A 109 -12.93 8.96 1.81
C MET A 109 -13.11 8.82 0.30
N ALA A 110 -13.04 7.59 -0.25
CA ALA A 110 -13.18 7.35 -1.70
C ALA A 110 -14.60 6.89 -2.10
N VAL A 111 -15.57 6.94 -1.18
CA VAL A 111 -16.96 6.60 -1.46
C VAL A 111 -17.63 7.76 -2.20
N PRO A 112 -18.18 7.55 -3.41
CA PRO A 112 -18.89 8.62 -4.13
C PRO A 112 -20.04 9.21 -3.30
N SER A 113 -20.12 10.54 -3.27
CA SER A 113 -21.19 11.27 -2.58
C SER A 113 -22.55 11.11 -3.25
N GLU A 114 -22.57 10.65 -4.50
CA GLU A 114 -23.77 10.42 -5.29
C GLU A 114 -24.49 9.12 -4.90
N TYR A 115 -23.82 8.20 -4.20
CA TYR A 115 -24.47 7.00 -3.68
C TYR A 115 -25.32 7.35 -2.46
N SER A 116 -26.53 6.82 -2.43
CA SER A 116 -27.47 7.07 -1.34
C SER A 116 -27.22 6.16 -0.13
N ASP A 117 -27.93 6.47 0.94
CA ASP A 117 -28.02 5.61 2.13
C ASP A 117 -29.28 4.70 2.06
N GLU A 118 -29.95 4.62 0.92
CA GLU A 118 -31.15 3.78 0.75
C GLU A 118 -30.78 2.30 0.91
N GLU A 119 -31.67 1.56 1.58
CA GLU A 119 -31.44 0.15 1.84
C GLU A 119 -31.58 -0.68 0.56
N VAL A 120 -30.54 -1.44 0.26
CA VAL A 120 -30.47 -2.39 -0.84
C VAL A 120 -30.37 -3.79 -0.26
N LYS A 121 -31.25 -4.67 -0.74
CA LYS A 121 -31.21 -6.11 -0.43
C LYS A 121 -30.00 -6.75 -1.08
N VAL A 122 -29.22 -7.49 -0.29
CA VAL A 122 -28.08 -8.26 -0.76
C VAL A 122 -28.08 -9.66 -0.16
N THR A 123 -27.52 -10.60 -0.89
CA THR A 123 -27.24 -11.95 -0.39
C THR A 123 -25.73 -12.14 -0.28
N MET A 124 -25.23 -12.31 0.94
CA MET A 124 -23.83 -12.52 1.23
C MET A 124 -23.37 -13.90 0.79
N ARG A 125 -22.18 -13.97 0.17
CA ARG A 125 -21.54 -15.24 -0.21
C ARG A 125 -20.72 -15.84 0.94
N LYS A 126 -20.31 -15.01 1.88
CA LYS A 126 -19.57 -15.37 3.08
C LYS A 126 -19.82 -14.29 4.14
N ASP A 127 -19.89 -14.72 5.40
CA ASP A 127 -20.00 -13.81 6.54
C ASP A 127 -18.76 -12.92 6.64
N MET A 128 -18.98 -11.62 6.88
CA MET A 128 -17.92 -10.64 7.06
C MET A 128 -18.39 -9.43 7.84
N ASP A 129 -17.42 -8.78 8.48
CA ASP A 129 -17.58 -7.44 9.04
C ASP A 129 -17.08 -6.40 8.03
N LEU A 130 -17.78 -5.28 7.90
CA LEU A 130 -17.43 -4.17 7.01
C LEU A 130 -17.52 -2.84 7.76
N ASP A 131 -16.43 -2.08 7.76
CA ASP A 131 -16.40 -0.68 8.20
C ASP A 131 -16.36 0.24 6.99
N MET A 132 -17.40 1.04 6.77
CA MET A 132 -17.52 1.90 5.59
C MET A 132 -18.39 3.11 5.87
N LYS A 133 -17.94 4.31 5.45
CA LYS A 133 -18.61 5.60 5.66
C LYS A 133 -19.03 5.83 7.13
N GLY A 134 -18.15 5.48 8.07
CA GLY A 134 -18.35 5.64 9.52
C GLY A 134 -19.30 4.64 10.17
N GLN A 135 -19.78 3.64 9.42
CA GLN A 135 -20.70 2.61 9.92
C GLN A 135 -20.03 1.24 9.93
N HIS A 136 -20.36 0.45 10.97
CA HIS A 136 -19.91 -0.93 11.13
C HIS A 136 -21.06 -1.89 10.83
N PHE A 137 -20.85 -2.79 9.88
CA PHE A 137 -21.84 -3.78 9.45
C PHE A 137 -21.36 -5.19 9.76
N LYS A 138 -22.22 -6.00 10.37
CA LYS A 138 -22.02 -7.45 10.48
C LYS A 138 -22.95 -8.14 9.48
N LEU A 139 -22.35 -8.72 8.44
CA LEU A 139 -23.07 -9.16 7.26
C LEU A 139 -23.02 -10.68 7.15
N SER A 140 -24.19 -11.31 7.07
CA SER A 140 -24.34 -12.76 6.91
C SER A 140 -25.65 -13.07 6.19
N GLY A 141 -25.67 -14.12 5.37
CA GLY A 141 -26.88 -14.56 4.68
C GLY A 141 -27.57 -13.45 3.86
N GLU A 142 -28.89 -13.35 3.95
CA GLU A 142 -29.69 -12.31 3.33
C GLU A 142 -29.82 -11.11 4.27
N THR A 143 -29.41 -9.93 3.82
CA THR A 143 -29.42 -8.71 4.64
C THR A 143 -29.59 -7.45 3.81
N THR A 144 -29.98 -6.35 4.43
CA THR A 144 -30.02 -5.02 3.80
C THR A 144 -28.78 -4.23 4.19
N VAL A 145 -28.25 -3.47 3.23
CA VAL A 145 -27.16 -2.53 3.45
C VAL A 145 -27.43 -1.25 2.67
N PRO A 146 -26.88 -0.10 3.07
CA PRO A 146 -26.95 1.12 2.27
C PRO A 146 -26.41 0.91 0.85
N GLU A 147 -26.94 1.65 -0.14
CA GLU A 147 -26.55 1.55 -1.56
C GLU A 147 -25.04 1.59 -1.76
N TYR A 148 -24.34 2.53 -1.11
CA TYR A 148 -22.89 2.66 -1.22
C TYR A 148 -22.14 1.38 -0.81
N ALA A 149 -22.62 0.67 0.22
CA ALA A 149 -22.04 -0.56 0.71
C ALA A 149 -22.41 -1.73 -0.20
N ALA A 150 -23.65 -1.77 -0.71
CA ALA A 150 -24.09 -2.78 -1.67
C ALA A 150 -23.21 -2.79 -2.92
N ILE A 151 -22.96 -1.63 -3.52
CA ILE A 151 -22.12 -1.50 -4.72
C ILE A 151 -20.71 -2.04 -4.45
N PHE A 152 -20.12 -1.71 -3.30
CA PHE A 152 -18.80 -2.20 -2.91
C PHE A 152 -18.77 -3.71 -2.77
N LEU A 153 -19.72 -4.28 -2.02
CA LEU A 153 -19.83 -5.71 -1.76
C LEU A 153 -20.05 -6.52 -3.05
N ILE A 154 -20.94 -6.04 -3.93
CA ILE A 154 -21.23 -6.66 -5.22
C ILE A 154 -20.00 -6.58 -6.14
N GLY A 155 -19.39 -5.39 -6.26
CA GLY A 155 -18.20 -5.19 -7.09
C GLY A 155 -17.03 -6.09 -6.70
N ARG A 156 -16.85 -6.29 -5.38
CA ARG A 156 -15.81 -7.19 -4.83
C ARG A 156 -16.20 -8.66 -4.86
N LYS A 157 -17.43 -8.98 -5.29
CA LYS A 157 -18.02 -10.33 -5.31
C LYS A 157 -18.16 -10.96 -3.93
N TYR A 158 -18.38 -10.14 -2.89
CA TYR A 158 -18.72 -10.61 -1.55
C TYR A 158 -20.23 -10.87 -1.40
N ALA A 159 -21.06 -10.19 -2.18
CA ALA A 159 -22.50 -10.38 -2.20
C ALA A 159 -23.06 -10.43 -3.62
N SER A 160 -24.30 -10.87 -3.76
CA SER A 160 -25.16 -10.65 -4.93
C SER A 160 -26.27 -9.67 -4.60
N TYR A 161 -26.78 -9.00 -5.62
CA TYR A 161 -27.95 -8.13 -5.50
C TYR A 161 -29.22 -8.96 -5.25
N GLY A 162 -30.12 -8.48 -4.39
CA GLY A 162 -31.38 -9.14 -4.06
C GLY A 162 -31.24 -10.25 -3.01
N PHE A 163 -32.39 -10.73 -2.54
CA PHE A 163 -32.50 -11.93 -1.70
C PHE A 163 -32.68 -13.16 -2.58
N ALA A 164 -31.86 -14.19 -2.35
CA ALA A 164 -31.96 -15.47 -3.04
C ALA A 164 -33.32 -16.17 -2.81
N SER A 165 -33.94 -15.94 -1.65
CA SER A 165 -35.29 -16.40 -1.28
C SER A 165 -36.38 -15.80 -2.17
N GLU A 166 -36.21 -14.55 -2.62
CA GLU A 166 -37.12 -13.86 -3.54
C GLU A 166 -36.87 -14.25 -5.00
N GLU A 167 -35.62 -14.51 -5.39
CA GLU A 167 -35.28 -15.00 -6.73
C GLU A 167 -35.83 -16.42 -6.98
N SER A 168 -35.83 -17.27 -5.97
CA SER A 168 -36.35 -18.64 -6.05
C SER A 168 -37.86 -18.71 -6.29
N GLN A 169 -38.59 -17.63 -6.00
CA GLN A 169 -40.05 -17.50 -6.19
C GLN A 169 -40.43 -16.88 -7.54
N LYS A 170 -39.48 -16.29 -8.26
CA LYS A 170 -39.71 -15.86 -9.64
C LYS A 170 -39.70 -17.10 -10.52
N GLU A 171 -40.89 -17.54 -10.93
CA GLU A 171 -41.03 -18.45 -12.07
C GLU A 171 -40.08 -17.97 -13.17
N LYS A 172 -39.20 -18.86 -13.63
CA LYS A 172 -38.39 -18.59 -14.81
C LYS A 172 -39.37 -18.31 -15.94
N LEU A 173 -39.52 -17.05 -16.30
CA LEU A 173 -39.99 -16.71 -17.63
C LEU A 173 -38.95 -17.32 -18.57
N PHE A 174 -39.37 -18.38 -19.26
CA PHE A 174 -38.61 -19.31 -20.11
C PHE A 174 -38.00 -20.54 -19.41
#